data_AF-A0A2A7RGA2-F1
#
_entry.id   AF-A0A2A7RGA2-F1
#
_cell.length_a   1.000
_cell.length_b   1.000
_cell.length_c   1.000
_cell.angle_alpha   90.00
_cell.angle_beta   90.00
_cell.angle_gamma   90.00
#
_symmetry.space_group_name_H-M   'P 1'
#
loop_
_entity.id
_entity.type
_entity.pdbx_description
1 polymer ?
#
loop_
_entity_poly.entity_id
_entity_poly.type
_entity_poly.pdbx_seq_one_letter_code
_entity_poly.pdbx_strand_id
1 'polypeptide(L)'
;MSDYKTRYSIASNTYIKKTVPENHLDQERYQRSKERERKWNKDWVKQSVDLNEVVNKFIPTNDPNRHIKTNSGVKFSFYGTRYIVKADKVAGYLRIYDKQARKYCKIDGTPSNSLRLTHFKIKKRKEK
;
A
#
# COMPACT_ATOMS: atom_id res chain seq x y z
N MET A 1 0.13 -11.79 -16.26
CA MET A 1 0.16 -11.26 -14.87
C MET A 1 0.55 -9.79 -14.90
N SER A 2 -0.28 -8.90 -14.38
CA SER A 2 0.06 -7.47 -14.31
C SER A 2 1.16 -7.22 -13.27
N ASP A 3 2.25 -6.57 -13.65
CA ASP A 3 3.37 -6.27 -12.76
C ASP A 3 3.10 -4.99 -11.91
N TYR A 4 2.29 -5.16 -10.86
CA TYR A 4 1.96 -4.07 -9.94
C TYR A 4 3.16 -3.64 -9.10
N LYS A 5 4.08 -4.55 -8.78
CA LYS A 5 5.34 -4.24 -8.10
C LYS A 5 6.16 -3.21 -8.89
N THR A 6 6.31 -3.39 -10.20
CA THR A 6 7.05 -2.43 -11.04
C THR A 6 6.35 -1.08 -11.11
N ARG A 7 5.04 -1.05 -11.38
CA ARG A 7 4.27 0.22 -11.42
C ARG A 7 4.34 0.98 -10.08
N TYR A 8 4.19 0.25 -8.98
CA TYR A 8 4.34 0.81 -7.64
C TYR A 8 5.74 1.36 -7.40
N SER A 9 6.78 0.62 -7.75
CA SER A 9 8.17 1.05 -7.56
C SER A 9 8.51 2.30 -8.37
N ILE A 10 8.03 2.40 -9.61
CA ILE A 10 8.21 3.60 -10.45
C ILE A 10 7.50 4.79 -9.80
N ALA A 11 6.22 4.63 -9.42
CA ALA A 11 5.45 5.69 -8.80
C ALA A 11 6.02 6.15 -7.44
N SER A 12 6.53 5.22 -6.64
CA SER A 12 7.23 5.49 -5.38
C SER A 12 8.50 6.32 -5.62
N ASN A 13 9.36 5.89 -6.55
CA ASN A 13 10.58 6.60 -6.90
C ASN A 13 10.29 8.00 -7.45
N THR A 14 9.33 8.13 -8.36
CA THR A 14 8.92 9.44 -8.91
C THR A 14 8.41 10.37 -7.82
N TYR A 15 7.55 9.87 -6.91
CA TYR A 15 7.03 10.67 -5.81
C TYR A 15 8.15 11.17 -4.88
N ILE A 16 9.05 10.27 -4.46
CA ILE A 16 10.14 10.61 -3.54
C ILE A 16 11.14 11.57 -4.19
N LYS A 17 11.51 11.36 -5.46
CA LYS A 17 12.58 12.13 -6.11
C LYS A 17 12.13 13.44 -6.74
N LYS A 18 10.87 13.53 -7.19
CA LYS A 18 10.36 14.71 -7.90
C LYS A 18 9.33 15.46 -7.07
N THR A 19 8.26 14.80 -6.65
CA THR A 19 7.13 15.47 -5.99
C THR A 19 7.45 15.95 -4.57
N VAL A 20 8.15 15.14 -3.77
CA VAL A 20 8.47 15.51 -2.38
C VAL A 20 9.36 16.76 -2.30
N PRO A 21 10.45 16.89 -3.07
CA PRO A 21 11.26 18.11 -3.05
C PRO A 21 10.50 19.38 -3.44
N GLU A 22 9.57 19.28 -4.38
CA GLU A 22 8.86 20.42 -4.98
C GLU A 22 7.71 20.97 -4.10
N ASN A 23 7.21 20.21 -3.13
CA ASN A 23 6.01 20.57 -2.38
C ASN A 23 6.14 20.35 -0.87
N HIS A 24 6.02 21.43 -0.09
CA HIS A 24 6.08 21.39 1.38
C HIS A 24 5.08 20.41 2.01
N LEU A 25 3.84 20.33 1.51
CA LEU A 25 2.84 19.39 2.03
C LEU A 25 3.26 17.93 1.83
N ASP A 26 3.94 17.62 0.73
CA ASP A 26 4.45 16.28 0.47
C ASP A 26 5.74 15.98 1.24
N GLN A 27 6.54 17.00 1.58
CA GLN A 27 7.65 16.88 2.55
C GLN A 27 7.14 16.48 3.94
N GLU A 28 6.10 17.13 4.46
CA GLU A 28 5.50 16.74 5.74
C GLU A 28 4.96 15.31 5.70
N ARG A 29 4.25 14.95 4.63
CA ARG A 29 3.72 13.59 4.45
C ARG A 29 4.85 12.55 4.39
N TYR A 30 5.95 12.89 3.71
CA TYR A 30 7.15 12.07 3.65
C TYR A 30 7.71 11.84 5.06
N GLN A 31 7.92 12.89 5.86
CA GLN A 31 8.45 12.78 7.21
C GLN A 31 7.54 11.93 8.10
N ARG A 32 6.22 12.16 8.10
CA ARG A 32 5.25 11.34 8.84
C ARG A 32 5.29 9.87 8.42
N SER A 33 5.50 9.58 7.13
CA SER A 33 5.68 8.19 6.67
C SER A 33 7.00 7.59 7.15
N LYS A 34 8.11 8.34 7.15
CA LYS A 34 9.40 7.89 7.69
C LYS A 34 9.36 7.66 9.20
N GLU A 35 8.68 8.51 9.96
CA GLU A 35 8.46 8.32 11.40
C GLU A 35 7.69 7.04 11.70
N ARG A 36 6.58 6.80 10.97
CA ARG A 36 5.83 5.54 11.10
C ARG A 36 6.69 4.34 10.73
N GLU A 37 7.49 4.44 9.67
CA GLU A 37 8.42 3.38 9.30
C GLU A 37 9.41 3.09 10.44
N ARG A 38 10.07 4.11 10.98
CA ARG A 38 11.01 3.92 12.12
C ARG A 38 10.34 3.24 13.30
N LYS A 39 9.09 3.61 13.63
CA LYS A 39 8.36 3.08 14.77
C LYS A 39 7.91 1.62 14.58
N TRP A 40 7.46 1.24 13.38
CA TRP A 40 6.70 0.01 13.20
C TRP A 40 7.30 -0.99 12.19
N ASN A 41 8.35 -0.62 11.45
CA ASN A 41 8.89 -1.46 10.37
C ASN A 41 9.31 -2.85 10.84
N LYS A 42 9.84 -2.99 12.08
CA LYS A 42 10.18 -4.30 12.67
C LYS A 42 8.98 -5.24 12.76
N ASP A 43 7.79 -4.71 13.07
CA ASP A 43 6.56 -5.51 13.14
C ASP A 43 6.03 -5.79 11.73
N TRP A 44 6.09 -4.82 10.82
CA TRP A 44 5.60 -4.99 9.44
C TRP A 44 6.41 -6.01 8.65
N VAL A 45 7.73 -6.08 8.86
CA VAL A 45 8.61 -7.03 8.17
C VAL A 45 8.23 -8.48 8.50
N LYS A 46 7.75 -8.75 9.72
CA LYS A 46 7.23 -10.08 10.11
C LYS A 46 5.99 -10.48 9.30
N GLN A 47 5.29 -9.52 8.72
CA GLN A 47 4.11 -9.72 7.87
C GLN A 47 4.38 -9.18 6.46
N SER A 48 5.51 -9.56 5.87
CA SER A 48 5.87 -9.14 4.52
C SER A 48 5.04 -9.88 3.47
N VAL A 49 4.54 -9.16 2.46
CA VAL A 49 3.62 -9.68 1.44
C VAL A 49 4.06 -9.29 0.03
N ASP A 50 3.72 -10.13 -0.94
CA ASP A 50 3.81 -9.78 -2.36
C ASP A 50 2.61 -8.91 -2.77
N LEU A 51 2.88 -7.73 -3.34
CA LEU A 51 1.83 -6.80 -3.75
C LEU A 51 0.91 -7.38 -4.83
N ASN A 52 1.44 -8.15 -5.78
CA ASN A 52 0.64 -8.76 -6.84
C ASN A 52 -0.31 -9.81 -6.25
N GLU A 53 0.17 -10.65 -5.34
CA GLU A 53 -0.65 -11.66 -4.67
C GLU A 53 -1.78 -11.02 -3.87
N VAL A 54 -1.48 -10.00 -3.06
CA VAL A 54 -2.50 -9.31 -2.27
C VAL A 54 -3.53 -8.64 -3.16
N VAL A 55 -3.08 -7.91 -4.19
CA VAL A 55 -4.01 -7.23 -5.09
C VAL A 55 -4.88 -8.27 -5.80
N ASN A 56 -4.33 -9.36 -6.32
CA ASN A 56 -5.11 -10.38 -7.02
C ASN A 56 -6.07 -11.14 -6.10
N LYS A 57 -5.70 -11.35 -4.83
CA LYS A 57 -6.58 -11.97 -3.82
C LYS A 57 -7.78 -11.10 -3.47
N PHE A 58 -7.58 -9.81 -3.26
CA PHE A 58 -8.62 -8.91 -2.75
C PHE A 58 -9.37 -8.15 -3.85
N ILE A 59 -8.75 -8.00 -5.01
CA ILE A 59 -9.29 -7.31 -6.18
C ILE A 59 -8.92 -8.18 -7.37
N PRO A 60 -9.68 -9.23 -7.69
CA PRO A 60 -9.36 -10.14 -8.79
C PRO A 60 -9.45 -9.43 -10.16
N THR A 61 -8.89 -10.02 -11.22
CA THR A 61 -8.78 -9.36 -12.54
C THR A 61 -10.13 -9.12 -13.21
N ASN A 62 -11.14 -9.90 -12.83
CA ASN A 62 -12.52 -9.77 -13.27
C ASN A 62 -13.38 -8.88 -12.35
N ASP A 63 -12.80 -8.20 -11.34
CA ASP A 63 -13.57 -7.25 -10.52
C ASP A 63 -14.01 -6.06 -11.39
N PRO A 64 -15.33 -5.80 -11.52
CA PRO A 64 -15.86 -4.80 -12.45
C PRO A 64 -15.44 -3.36 -12.10
N ASN A 65 -15.08 -3.11 -10.84
CA ASN A 65 -14.66 -1.79 -10.36
C ASN A 65 -13.14 -1.68 -10.21
N ARG A 66 -12.38 -2.61 -10.80
CA ARG A 66 -10.92 -2.62 -10.71
C ARG A 66 -10.31 -1.39 -11.39
N HIS A 67 -9.67 -0.53 -10.60
CA HIS A 67 -8.85 0.56 -11.14
C HIS A 67 -7.71 0.94 -10.19
N ILE A 68 -6.74 1.69 -10.70
CA ILE A 68 -5.55 2.14 -9.96
C ILE A 68 -5.61 3.66 -9.82
N LYS A 69 -5.35 4.17 -8.61
CA LYS A 69 -5.20 5.60 -8.32
C LYS A 69 -3.81 5.89 -7.77
N THR A 70 -3.03 6.65 -8.52
CA THR A 70 -1.62 6.98 -8.19
C THR A 70 -1.38 8.44 -7.82
N ASN A 71 -2.32 9.33 -8.18
CA ASN A 71 -2.11 10.79 -8.17
C ASN A 71 -2.41 11.45 -6.82
N SER A 72 -2.79 10.69 -5.78
CA SER A 72 -3.14 11.29 -4.47
C SER A 72 -1.99 11.18 -3.45
N GLY A 73 -1.02 12.10 -3.55
CA GLY A 73 0.03 12.26 -2.55
C GLY A 73 0.81 10.98 -2.28
N VAL A 74 0.97 10.60 -1.01
CA VAL A 74 1.81 9.47 -0.57
C VAL A 74 1.27 8.06 -0.89
N LYS A 75 0.06 7.91 -1.43
CA LYS A 75 -0.58 6.59 -1.61
C LYS A 75 -0.64 6.16 -3.07
N PHE A 76 -0.40 4.86 -3.29
CA PHE A 76 -0.68 4.12 -4.51
C PHE A 76 -1.80 3.14 -4.17
N SER A 77 -3.00 3.32 -4.74
CA SER A 77 -4.17 2.55 -4.32
C SER A 77 -4.77 1.75 -5.47
N PHE A 78 -5.14 0.51 -5.18
CA PHE A 78 -5.93 -0.35 -6.04
C PHE A 78 -7.34 -0.38 -5.47
N TYR A 79 -8.33 -0.07 -6.31
CA TYR A 79 -9.73 -0.10 -5.96
C TYR A 79 -10.37 -1.30 -6.62
N GLY A 80 -11.17 -2.04 -5.87
CA GLY A 80 -12.10 -3.05 -6.38
C GLY A 80 -13.51 -2.74 -5.88
N THR A 81 -14.43 -3.68 -6.06
CA THR A 81 -15.85 -3.51 -5.69
C THR A 81 -16.03 -3.50 -4.17
N ARG A 82 -15.36 -4.39 -3.44
CA ARG A 82 -15.43 -4.46 -1.97
C ARG A 82 -14.20 -3.87 -1.29
N TYR A 83 -13.01 -4.13 -1.82
CA TYR A 83 -11.76 -3.79 -1.14
C TYR A 83 -11.02 -2.62 -1.80
N ILE A 84 -10.18 -1.95 -1.01
CA ILE A 84 -9.15 -1.02 -1.49
C ILE A 84 -7.81 -1.46 -0.90
N VAL A 85 -6.85 -1.81 -1.75
CA VAL A 85 -5.46 -2.06 -1.33
C VAL A 85 -4.70 -0.75 -1.43
N LYS A 86 -4.24 -0.20 -0.30
CA LYS A 86 -3.54 1.08 -0.22
C LYS A 86 -2.08 0.84 0.12
N ALA A 87 -1.18 1.11 -0.82
CA ALA A 87 0.27 1.05 -0.63
C ALA A 87 0.84 2.45 -0.34
N ASP A 88 1.72 2.56 0.66
CA ASP A 88 2.46 3.78 0.99
C ASP A 88 3.74 3.88 0.15
N LYS A 89 3.82 4.92 -0.69
CA LYS A 89 4.94 5.15 -1.61
C LYS A 89 6.26 5.47 -0.93
N VAL A 90 6.30 5.73 0.37
CA VAL A 90 7.52 6.13 1.11
C VAL A 90 7.97 5.02 2.03
N ALA A 91 7.10 4.59 2.94
CA ALA A 91 7.41 3.59 3.96
C ALA A 91 7.30 2.14 3.45
N GLY A 92 6.74 1.93 2.26
CA GLY A 92 6.74 0.61 1.60
C GLY A 92 5.89 -0.44 2.31
N TYR A 93 4.79 -0.04 2.94
CA TYR A 93 3.80 -0.95 3.50
C TYR A 93 2.47 -0.83 2.75
N LEU A 94 1.65 -1.86 2.79
CA LEU A 94 0.26 -1.83 2.32
C LEU A 94 -0.72 -2.08 3.46
N ARG A 95 -1.96 -1.66 3.23
CA ARG A 95 -3.13 -1.98 4.05
C ARG A 95 -4.31 -2.31 3.14
N ILE A 96 -5.20 -3.16 3.63
CA ILE A 96 -6.39 -3.60 2.89
C ILE A 96 -7.60 -3.02 3.61
N TYR A 97 -8.40 -2.22 2.92
CA TYR A 97 -9.60 -1.61 3.47
C TYR A 97 -10.84 -2.28 2.88
N ASP A 98 -11.71 -2.80 3.73
CA ASP A 98 -13.02 -3.31 3.33
C ASP A 98 -14.03 -2.14 3.36
N LYS A 99 -14.61 -1.84 2.21
CA LYS A 99 -15.60 -0.76 2.05
C LYS A 99 -16.92 -1.09 2.74
N GLN A 100 -17.29 -2.37 2.80
CA GLN A 100 -18.52 -2.82 3.43
C GLN A 100 -18.40 -2.76 4.96
N ALA A 101 -17.32 -3.32 5.51
CA ALA A 101 -17.07 -3.29 6.96
C ALA A 101 -16.53 -1.93 7.46
N ARG A 102 -16.19 -1.02 6.54
CA ARG A 102 -15.56 0.29 6.80
C ARG A 102 -14.31 0.21 7.69
N LYS A 103 -13.54 -0.86 7.56
CA LYS A 103 -12.41 -1.19 8.43
C LYS A 103 -11.24 -1.72 7.62
N TYR A 104 -10.06 -1.64 8.22
CA TYR A 104 -8.90 -2.33 7.68
C TYR A 104 -8.93 -3.80 8.04
N CYS A 105 -8.44 -4.65 7.15
CA CYS A 105 -8.47 -6.09 7.31
C CYS A 105 -7.08 -6.68 7.50
N LYS A 106 -7.07 -7.85 8.12
CA LYS A 106 -5.93 -8.76 8.12
C LYS A 106 -5.73 -9.34 6.70
N ILE A 107 -4.64 -10.10 6.52
CA ILE A 107 -4.31 -10.72 5.23
C ILE A 107 -5.32 -11.78 4.78
N ASP A 108 -6.10 -12.33 5.71
CA ASP A 108 -7.20 -13.26 5.45
C ASP A 108 -8.52 -12.55 5.06
N GLY A 109 -8.60 -11.22 5.21
CA GLY A 109 -9.78 -10.42 4.93
C GLY A 109 -10.64 -10.09 6.16
N THR A 110 -10.30 -10.61 7.33
CA THR A 110 -11.01 -10.33 8.59
C THR A 110 -10.80 -8.87 9.02
N PRO A 111 -11.87 -8.08 9.23
CA PRO A 111 -11.76 -6.72 9.75
C PRO A 111 -11.07 -6.67 11.13
N SER A 112 -10.18 -5.71 11.34
CA SER A 112 -9.48 -5.53 12.61
C SER A 112 -9.11 -4.07 12.87
N ASN A 113 -9.14 -3.67 14.14
CA ASN A 113 -8.63 -2.37 14.59
C ASN A 113 -7.13 -2.41 14.93
N SER A 114 -6.52 -3.60 14.93
CA SER A 114 -5.10 -3.75 15.28
C SER A 114 -4.22 -3.26 14.14
N LEU A 115 -3.44 -2.20 14.38
CA LEU A 115 -2.47 -1.70 13.40
C LEU A 115 -1.42 -2.76 13.05
N ARG A 116 -1.02 -3.57 14.03
CA ARG A 116 -0.06 -4.67 13.87
C ARG A 116 -0.54 -5.77 12.93
N LEU A 117 -1.85 -6.03 12.87
CA LEU A 117 -2.42 -7.08 12.05
C LEU A 117 -2.93 -6.57 10.69
N THR A 118 -2.86 -5.26 10.44
CA THR A 118 -3.44 -4.63 9.25
C THR A 118 -2.43 -3.84 8.42
N HIS A 119 -1.14 -3.87 8.81
CA HIS A 119 -0.03 -3.28 8.08
C HIS A 119 0.93 -4.37 7.64
N PHE A 120 1.17 -4.43 6.33
CA PHE A 120 1.99 -5.46 5.71
C PHE A 120 3.16 -4.82 4.98
N LYS A 121 4.40 -5.24 5.25
CA LYS A 121 5.54 -4.72 4.49
C LYS A 121 5.46 -5.26 3.06
N ILE A 122 5.67 -4.40 2.07
CA ILE A 122 5.72 -4.83 0.67
C ILE A 122 7.11 -5.42 0.42
N LYS A 123 7.16 -6.69 0.02
CA LYS A 123 8.41 -7.34 -0.41
C LYS A 123 9.05 -6.56 -1.56
N LYS A 124 10.38 -6.46 -1.56
CA LYS A 124 11.13 -5.88 -2.68
C LYS A 124 10.91 -6.70 -3.95
N ARG A 125 11.21 -6.11 -5.11
CA ARG A 125 11.05 -6.80 -6.41
C ARG A 125 11.84 -8.10 -6.50
N LYS A 126 13.04 -8.15 -5.90
CA LYS A 126 13.91 -9.35 -5.89
C LYS A 126 13.47 -10.42 -4.88
N GLU A 127 12.58 -10.07 -3.95
CA GLU A 127 12.07 -10.97 -2.93
C GLU A 127 10.78 -11.61 -3.48
N LYS A 128 10.82 -12.92 -3.75
CA LYS A 128 9.63 -13.73 -4.05
C LYS A 128 8.90 -14.05 -2.74
#